data_AF-A0A703SP61-F1
#
_entry.id   AF-A0A703SP61-F1
#
_cell.length_a   1.000
_cell.length_b   1.000
_cell.length_c   1.000
_cell.angle_alpha   90.00
_cell.angle_beta   90.00
_cell.angle_gamma   90.00
#
_symmetry.space_group_name_H-M   'P 1'
#
loop_
_entity.id
_entity.type
_entity.pdbx_description
1 polymer ?
#
loop_
_entity_poly.entity_id
_entity_poly.type
_entity_poly.pdbx_seq_one_letter_code
_entity_poly.pdbx_strand_id
1 'polypeptide(L)'
;RIHLPGRAPHTLRDYLPDAFGPKDLEIKTLLMDEQDHGFTLTGDTLTQAAITAANKSHMPYSHSPSGVALECKDGRIFTGSYAENAAFNPTLPPLQGALNLLSLNGYDYADIQRAILAEKGDAALIQWDATAATLKALGCHNIDRVLLG
;
A
#
# COMPACT_ATOMS: atom_id res chain seq x y z
N ARG A 1 1.82 -20.50 9.56
CA ARG A 1 1.13 -21.77 9.20
C ARG A 1 -0.22 -21.41 8.60
N ILE A 2 -0.76 -22.23 7.70
CA ILE A 2 -2.06 -22.04 7.07
C ILE A 2 -3.06 -23.02 7.71
N HIS A 3 -4.19 -22.49 8.17
CA HIS A 3 -5.24 -23.24 8.86
C HIS A 3 -6.49 -23.23 8.00
N LEU A 4 -7.06 -24.41 7.73
CA LEU A 4 -8.33 -24.58 7.02
C LEU A 4 -9.29 -25.44 7.87
N PRO A 5 -10.60 -25.17 7.88
CA PRO A 5 -11.58 -25.96 8.65
C PRO A 5 -11.51 -27.46 8.30
N GLY A 6 -11.51 -28.31 9.32
CA GLY A 6 -11.48 -29.77 9.16
C GLY A 6 -10.18 -30.36 8.60
N ARG A 7 -9.09 -29.58 8.51
CA ARG A 7 -7.78 -30.03 8.02
C ARG A 7 -6.69 -29.79 9.05
N ALA A 8 -5.66 -30.63 9.02
CA ALA A 8 -4.45 -30.37 9.80
C ALA A 8 -3.76 -29.08 9.29
N PRO A 9 -3.08 -28.31 10.16
CA PRO A 9 -2.41 -27.09 9.73
C PRO A 9 -1.14 -27.39 8.92
N HIS A 10 -1.01 -26.74 7.77
CA HIS A 10 0.08 -26.92 6.81
C HIS A 10 1.01 -25.69 6.74
N THR A 11 2.18 -25.85 6.12
CA THR A 11 3.07 -24.73 5.77
C THR A 11 2.65 -24.10 4.44
N LEU A 12 3.16 -22.90 4.11
CA LEU A 12 2.94 -22.33 2.78
C LEU A 12 3.56 -23.19 1.67
N ARG A 13 4.72 -23.82 1.96
CA ARG A 13 5.42 -24.71 1.02
C ARG A 13 4.56 -25.92 0.60
N ASP A 14 3.71 -26.43 1.47
CA ASP A 14 2.81 -27.56 1.15
C ASP A 14 1.78 -27.18 0.07
N TYR A 15 1.40 -25.91 -0.02
CA TYR A 15 0.46 -25.40 -1.04
C TYR A 15 1.15 -24.78 -2.25
N LEU A 16 2.43 -24.45 -2.13
CA LEU A 16 3.23 -23.84 -3.19
C LEU A 16 4.57 -24.58 -3.33
N PRO A 17 4.55 -25.81 -3.87
CA PRO A 17 5.78 -26.55 -4.18
C PRO A 17 6.57 -25.83 -5.29
N ASP A 18 7.90 -25.96 -5.25
CA ASP A 18 8.84 -25.31 -6.19
C ASP A 18 8.56 -23.81 -6.39
N ALA A 19 8.29 -23.14 -5.27
CA ALA A 19 7.88 -21.74 -5.24
C ALA A 19 8.96 -20.81 -5.84
N PHE A 20 8.51 -19.88 -6.67
CA PHE A 20 9.23 -18.67 -7.02
C PHE A 20 8.94 -17.57 -6.00
N GLY A 21 9.96 -16.81 -5.59
CA GLY A 21 9.81 -15.71 -4.65
C GLY A 21 11.03 -14.79 -4.55
N PRO A 22 11.04 -13.89 -3.55
CA PRO A 22 12.08 -12.86 -3.42
C PRO A 22 13.50 -13.41 -3.34
N LYS A 23 13.67 -14.63 -2.81
CA LYS A 23 14.97 -15.31 -2.69
C LYS A 23 15.59 -15.64 -4.05
N ASP A 24 14.78 -15.97 -5.05
CA ASP A 24 15.24 -16.26 -6.41
C ASP A 24 15.72 -14.99 -7.13
N LEU A 25 15.32 -13.83 -6.63
CA LEU A 25 15.73 -12.50 -7.09
C LEU A 25 16.75 -11.84 -6.14
N GLU A 26 17.35 -12.61 -5.23
CA GLU A 26 18.37 -12.15 -4.27
C GLU A 26 17.92 -11.02 -3.32
N ILE A 27 16.62 -10.85 -3.12
CA ILE A 27 16.06 -9.86 -2.20
C ILE A 27 16.24 -10.34 -0.75
N LYS A 28 16.87 -9.49 0.08
CA LYS A 28 17.19 -9.80 1.49
C LYS A 28 16.19 -9.21 2.48
N THR A 29 15.67 -8.02 2.20
CA THR A 29 14.63 -7.37 3.01
C THR A 29 13.28 -7.84 2.49
N LEU A 30 12.54 -8.59 3.28
CA LEU A 30 11.27 -9.16 2.89
C LEU A 30 10.11 -8.23 3.25
N LEU A 31 8.95 -8.48 2.66
CA LEU A 31 7.71 -7.81 3.10
C LEU A 31 7.49 -8.08 4.60
N MET A 32 7.13 -7.03 5.34
CA MET A 32 7.01 -6.97 6.81
C MET A 32 8.31 -6.79 7.60
N ASP A 33 9.49 -6.86 6.99
CA ASP A 33 10.72 -6.38 7.64
C ASP A 33 10.69 -4.86 7.79
N GLU A 34 11.43 -4.33 8.77
CA GLU A 34 11.53 -2.90 9.01
C GLU A 34 12.17 -2.18 7.81
N GLN A 35 11.47 -1.17 7.31
CA GLN A 35 11.88 -0.36 6.17
C GLN A 35 11.52 1.10 6.45
N ASP A 36 12.49 1.99 6.23
CA ASP A 36 12.32 3.44 6.21
C ASP A 36 13.18 4.03 5.08
N HIS A 37 12.51 4.59 4.07
CA HIS A 37 13.19 5.19 2.90
C HIS A 37 13.62 6.63 3.12
N GLY A 38 13.31 7.24 4.27
CA GLY A 38 13.86 8.52 4.69
C GLY A 38 13.34 9.76 3.96
N PHE A 39 12.19 9.68 3.27
CA PHE A 39 11.54 10.86 2.71
C PHE A 39 11.08 11.81 3.82
N THR A 40 11.40 13.09 3.67
CA THR A 40 11.03 14.14 4.62
C THR A 40 9.53 14.35 4.70
N LEU A 41 8.97 14.33 5.91
CA LEU A 41 7.57 14.64 6.14
C LEU A 41 7.32 16.14 5.95
N THR A 42 6.33 16.49 5.13
CA THR A 42 5.95 17.87 4.84
C THR A 42 4.43 17.98 4.71
N GLY A 43 3.91 19.22 4.73
CA GLY A 43 2.49 19.49 4.60
C GLY A 43 1.69 19.24 5.87
N ASP A 44 0.38 19.09 5.71
CA ASP A 44 -0.57 18.82 6.79
C ASP A 44 -0.50 17.37 7.29
N THR A 45 -1.28 17.05 8.33
CA THR A 45 -1.29 15.71 8.96
C THR A 45 -1.58 14.58 7.96
N LEU A 46 -2.50 14.80 7.01
CA LEU A 46 -2.86 13.79 6.02
C LEU A 46 -1.72 13.56 5.01
N THR A 47 -1.05 14.63 4.57
CA THR A 47 0.11 14.57 3.68
C THR A 47 1.28 13.84 4.36
N GLN A 48 1.58 14.18 5.60
CA GLN A 48 2.63 13.50 6.38
C GLN A 48 2.32 12.02 6.59
N ALA A 49 1.04 11.66 6.75
CA ALA A 49 0.62 10.26 6.88
C ALA A 49 0.84 9.47 5.58
N ALA A 50 0.59 10.07 4.41
CA ALA A 50 0.85 9.45 3.11
C ALA A 50 2.37 9.27 2.87
N ILE A 51 3.19 10.28 3.18
CA ILE A 51 4.66 10.18 3.07
C ILE A 51 5.20 9.11 4.03
N THR A 52 4.69 9.07 5.26
CA THR A 52 5.06 8.03 6.25
C THR A 52 4.72 6.64 5.73
N ALA A 53 3.57 6.47 5.06
CA ALA A 53 3.21 5.20 4.43
C ALA A 53 4.15 4.87 3.27
N ALA A 54 4.56 5.86 2.46
CA ALA A 54 5.54 5.66 1.39
C ALA A 54 6.90 5.25 1.94
N ASN A 55 7.38 5.84 3.04
CA ASN A 55 8.62 5.47 3.72
C ASN A 55 8.66 4.00 4.16
N LYS A 56 7.51 3.39 4.42
CA LYS A 56 7.38 1.98 4.82
C LYS A 56 7.05 1.03 3.67
N SER A 57 6.95 1.53 2.43
CA SER A 57 6.60 0.70 1.28
C SER A 57 7.64 -0.39 1.01
N HIS A 58 7.20 -1.54 0.54
CA HIS A 58 8.09 -2.62 0.11
C HIS A 58 8.14 -2.60 -1.42
N MET A 59 9.21 -2.06 -2.00
CA MET A 59 9.35 -1.86 -3.45
C MET A 59 10.71 -2.27 -4.04
N PRO A 60 11.25 -3.45 -3.69
CA PRO A 60 12.60 -3.83 -4.07
C PRO A 60 12.79 -4.09 -5.57
N TYR A 61 11.72 -4.16 -6.39
CA TYR A 61 11.83 -4.49 -7.81
C TYR A 61 11.76 -3.25 -8.69
N SER A 62 10.77 -2.37 -8.46
CA SER A 62 10.60 -1.15 -9.27
C SER A 62 11.29 0.07 -8.68
N HIS A 63 11.64 0.03 -7.38
CA HIS A 63 12.12 1.19 -6.63
C HIS A 63 11.20 2.42 -6.74
N SER A 64 9.90 2.19 -6.84
CA SER A 64 8.87 3.22 -6.99
C SER A 64 8.08 3.37 -5.67
N PRO A 65 8.58 4.17 -4.71
CA PRO A 65 7.95 4.30 -3.40
C PRO A 65 6.60 5.00 -3.53
N SER A 66 5.59 4.43 -2.86
CA SER A 66 4.29 5.09 -2.79
C SER A 66 3.50 4.71 -1.53
N GLY A 67 2.65 5.64 -1.10
CA GLY A 67 1.79 5.50 0.06
C GLY A 67 0.52 6.34 -0.10
N VAL A 68 -0.59 5.85 0.44
CA VAL A 68 -1.88 6.54 0.42
C VAL A 68 -2.33 6.82 1.83
N ALA A 69 -2.95 7.97 2.04
CA ALA A 69 -3.70 8.28 3.25
C ALA A 69 -5.11 8.77 2.89
N LEU A 70 -6.11 8.29 3.64
CA LEU A 70 -7.52 8.60 3.50
C LEU A 70 -7.99 9.25 4.79
N GLU A 71 -8.54 10.45 4.69
CA GLU A 71 -9.19 11.17 5.79
C GLU A 71 -10.70 10.99 5.71
N CYS A 72 -11.31 10.56 6.81
CA CYS A 72 -12.75 10.41 6.94
C CYS A 72 -13.38 11.71 7.47
N LYS A 73 -14.70 11.85 7.31
CA LYS A 73 -15.49 13.03 7.77
C LYS A 73 -15.36 13.36 9.26
N ASP A 74 -15.02 12.36 10.08
CA ASP A 74 -14.80 12.51 11.52
C ASP A 74 -13.33 12.81 11.89
N GLY A 75 -12.46 12.96 10.88
CA GLY A 75 -11.03 13.21 11.04
C GLY A 75 -10.18 11.94 11.21
N ARG A 76 -10.77 10.73 11.16
CA ARG A 76 -9.98 9.49 11.21
C ARG A 76 -9.15 9.33 9.94
N ILE A 77 -7.88 8.96 10.10
CA ILE A 77 -6.96 8.71 8.99
C ILE A 77 -6.63 7.23 8.89
N PHE A 78 -6.76 6.68 7.68
CA PHE A 78 -6.32 5.32 7.32
C PHE A 78 -5.25 5.40 6.25
N THR A 79 -4.18 4.62 6.39
CA THR A 79 -3.06 4.65 5.46
C THR A 79 -2.78 3.28 4.86
N GLY A 80 -2.14 3.27 3.69
CA GLY A 80 -1.69 2.06 3.03
C GLY A 80 -0.36 2.28 2.34
N SER A 81 0.56 1.35 2.55
CA SER A 81 1.89 1.33 1.92
C SER A 81 1.86 0.41 0.70
N TYR A 82 2.59 0.79 -0.35
CA TYR A 82 2.80 -0.08 -1.50
C TYR A 82 3.58 -1.33 -1.11
N ALA A 83 3.14 -2.49 -1.58
CA ALA A 83 3.76 -3.77 -1.26
C ALA A 83 3.90 -4.63 -2.51
N GLU A 84 5.09 -4.56 -3.11
CA GLU A 84 5.41 -5.33 -4.30
C GLU A 84 5.56 -6.81 -4.01
N ASN A 85 5.36 -7.60 -5.06
CA ASN A 85 5.57 -9.04 -5.04
C ASN A 85 6.56 -9.44 -6.12
N ALA A 86 7.39 -10.46 -5.84
CA ALA A 86 8.37 -10.99 -6.79
C ALA A 86 7.72 -11.44 -8.12
N ALA A 87 6.50 -11.97 -8.07
CA ALA A 87 5.72 -12.36 -9.24
C ALA A 87 4.95 -11.19 -9.89
N PHE A 88 5.25 -9.95 -9.50
CA PHE A 88 4.68 -8.68 -9.95
C PHE A 88 3.17 -8.53 -9.79
N ASN A 89 2.35 -9.30 -10.51
CA ASN A 89 0.89 -9.16 -10.51
C ASN A 89 0.24 -9.24 -9.11
N PRO A 90 0.73 -10.04 -8.14
CA PRO A 90 0.18 -10.06 -6.78
C PRO A 90 0.53 -8.84 -5.91
N THR A 91 1.21 -7.84 -6.48
CA THR A 91 1.51 -6.57 -5.80
C THR A 91 0.24 -5.92 -5.28
N LEU A 92 0.29 -5.43 -4.05
CA LEU A 92 -0.81 -4.69 -3.43
C LEU A 92 -0.55 -3.18 -3.57
N PRO A 93 -1.37 -2.43 -4.33
CA PRO A 93 -1.22 -0.99 -4.44
C PRO A 93 -1.53 -0.29 -3.10
N PRO A 94 -0.97 0.91 -2.85
CA PRO A 94 -1.10 1.58 -1.55
C PRO A 94 -2.56 1.93 -1.21
N LEU A 95 -3.39 2.27 -2.21
CA LEU A 95 -4.81 2.57 -2.00
C LEU A 95 -5.56 1.38 -1.37
N GLN A 96 -5.31 0.16 -1.86
CA GLN A 96 -5.97 -1.04 -1.38
C GLN A 96 -5.65 -1.31 0.09
N GLY A 97 -4.42 -1.00 0.54
CA GLY A 97 -4.04 -1.08 1.95
C GLY A 97 -4.89 -0.13 2.82
N ALA A 98 -5.04 1.12 2.39
CA ALA A 98 -5.81 2.12 3.12
C ALA A 98 -7.31 1.78 3.16
N LEU A 99 -7.89 1.36 2.03
CA LEU A 99 -9.28 0.93 1.94
C LEU A 99 -9.57 -0.32 2.77
N ASN A 100 -8.63 -1.27 2.83
CA ASN A 100 -8.77 -2.46 3.65
C ASN A 100 -8.84 -2.09 5.14
N LEU A 101 -7.96 -1.22 5.63
CA LEU A 101 -8.02 -0.75 7.01
C LEU A 101 -9.28 0.05 7.30
N LEU A 102 -9.71 0.93 6.39
CA LEU A 102 -10.96 1.67 6.51
C LEU A 102 -12.15 0.72 6.71
N SER A 103 -12.30 -0.26 5.82
CA SER A 103 -13.41 -1.22 5.86
C SER A 103 -13.35 -2.15 7.07
N LEU A 104 -12.16 -2.65 7.45
CA LEU A 104 -11.98 -3.48 8.65
C LEU A 104 -12.30 -2.73 9.95
N ASN A 105 -12.23 -1.40 9.95
CA ASN A 105 -12.61 -0.56 11.08
C ASN A 105 -14.08 -0.10 11.03
N GLY A 106 -14.88 -0.64 10.10
CA GLY A 106 -16.33 -0.43 10.05
C GLY A 106 -16.80 0.84 9.33
N TYR A 107 -15.92 1.49 8.57
CA TYR A 107 -16.26 2.68 7.78
C TYR A 107 -16.70 2.27 6.37
N ASP A 108 -17.55 3.10 5.76
CA ASP A 108 -17.93 2.97 4.35
C ASP A 108 -17.10 3.94 3.49
N TYR A 109 -16.99 3.68 2.19
CA TYR A 109 -16.24 4.54 1.26
C TYR A 109 -16.83 5.95 1.18
N ALA A 110 -18.13 6.08 1.41
CA ALA A 110 -18.82 7.37 1.49
C ALA A 110 -18.34 8.24 2.66
N ASP A 111 -17.64 7.68 3.65
CA ASP A 111 -17.07 8.42 4.78
C ASP A 111 -15.74 9.12 4.42
N ILE A 112 -15.12 8.75 3.30
CA ILE A 112 -13.87 9.37 2.83
C ILE A 112 -14.16 10.83 2.41
N GLN A 113 -13.49 11.77 3.07
CA GLN A 113 -13.56 13.20 2.77
C GLN A 113 -12.43 13.66 1.85
N ARG A 114 -11.21 13.13 2.03
CA ARG A 114 -10.02 13.51 1.27
C ARG A 114 -9.04 12.36 1.18
N ALA A 115 -8.31 12.29 0.07
CA ALA A 115 -7.27 11.30 -0.16
C ALA A 115 -5.98 11.95 -0.65
N ILE A 116 -4.84 11.47 -0.15
CA ILE A 116 -3.50 11.86 -0.62
C ILE A 116 -2.76 10.62 -1.09
N LEU A 117 -2.21 10.69 -2.30
CA LEU A 117 -1.18 9.77 -2.79
C LEU A 117 0.19 10.46 -2.70
N ALA A 118 1.12 9.84 -1.97
CA ALA A 118 2.53 10.19 -1.99
C ALA A 118 3.28 9.21 -2.90
N GLU A 119 3.99 9.72 -3.92
CA GLU A 119 4.86 8.93 -4.80
C GLU A 119 5.89 9.82 -5.51
N LYS A 120 6.88 9.24 -6.19
CA LYS A 120 7.80 10.02 -7.05
C LYS A 120 7.14 10.38 -8.39
N GLY A 121 7.44 11.58 -8.89
CA GLY A 121 6.92 12.05 -10.18
C GLY A 121 7.51 11.33 -11.40
N ASP A 122 8.74 10.86 -11.26
CA ASP A 122 9.58 10.22 -12.28
C ASP A 122 9.85 8.73 -11.99
N ALA A 123 9.04 8.10 -11.13
CA ALA A 123 9.16 6.68 -10.82
C ALA A 123 8.89 5.79 -12.05
N ALA A 124 9.50 4.61 -12.06
CA ALA A 124 9.29 3.61 -13.10
C ALA A 124 7.84 3.11 -13.15
N LEU A 125 7.17 3.04 -11.99
CA LEU A 125 5.75 2.73 -11.84
C LEU A 125 5.03 3.90 -11.18
N ILE A 126 3.89 4.29 -11.77
CA ILE A 126 3.05 5.40 -11.31
C ILE A 126 1.70 4.85 -10.86
N GLN A 127 1.27 5.20 -9.64
CA GLN A 127 0.02 4.75 -9.03
C GLN A 127 -1.14 5.75 -9.22
N TRP A 128 -0.84 6.98 -9.65
CA TRP A 128 -1.80 8.08 -9.74
C TRP A 128 -3.10 7.73 -10.47
N ASP A 129 -3.02 7.27 -11.71
CA ASP A 129 -4.22 7.09 -12.55
C ASP A 129 -5.15 6.01 -11.98
N ALA A 130 -4.59 4.88 -11.55
CA ALA A 130 -5.35 3.80 -10.94
C ALA A 130 -5.96 4.23 -9.59
N THR A 131 -5.20 4.96 -8.78
CA THR A 131 -5.66 5.48 -7.48
C THR A 131 -6.81 6.46 -7.68
N ALA A 132 -6.64 7.44 -8.57
CA ALA A 132 -7.64 8.45 -8.84
C ALA A 132 -8.91 7.86 -9.47
N ALA A 133 -8.78 6.94 -10.42
CA ALA A 133 -9.92 6.27 -11.04
C ALA A 133 -10.72 5.44 -10.03
N THR A 134 -10.03 4.69 -9.17
CA THR A 134 -10.68 3.85 -8.15
C THR A 134 -11.39 4.70 -7.12
N LEU A 135 -10.75 5.75 -6.57
CA LEU A 135 -11.39 6.64 -5.60
C LEU A 135 -12.61 7.34 -6.18
N LYS A 136 -12.54 7.81 -7.44
CA LYS A 136 -13.69 8.40 -8.14
C LYS A 136 -14.83 7.39 -8.30
N ALA A 137 -14.53 6.13 -8.64
CA ALA A 137 -15.55 5.08 -8.73
C ALA A 137 -16.20 4.78 -7.37
N LEU A 138 -15.48 5.01 -6.26
CA LEU A 138 -15.98 4.88 -4.90
C LEU A 138 -16.62 6.18 -4.34
N GLY A 139 -16.74 7.24 -5.16
CA GLY A 139 -17.39 8.50 -4.79
C GLY A 139 -16.49 9.55 -4.10
N CYS A 140 -15.18 9.29 -3.99
CA CYS A 140 -14.22 10.27 -3.48
C CYS A 140 -13.61 11.06 -4.66
N HIS A 141 -13.82 12.38 -4.67
CA HIS A 141 -13.30 13.26 -5.73
C HIS A 141 -12.22 14.24 -5.25
N ASN A 142 -12.05 14.39 -3.94
CA ASN A 142 -11.03 15.24 -3.33
C ASN A 142 -9.73 14.45 -3.15
N ILE A 143 -8.92 14.43 -4.21
CA ILE A 143 -7.73 13.57 -4.32
C ILE A 143 -6.55 14.45 -4.73
N ASP A 144 -5.54 14.55 -3.87
CA ASP A 144 -4.28 15.24 -4.19
C ASP A 144 -3.13 14.24 -4.34
N ARG A 145 -2.10 14.67 -5.08
CA ARG A 145 -0.81 13.97 -5.22
C ARG A 145 0.27 14.81 -4.56
N VAL A 146 1.06 14.21 -3.67
CA VAL A 146 2.30 14.81 -3.15
C VAL A 146 3.49 14.09 -3.77
N LEU A 147 4.47 14.87 -4.23
CA LEU A 147 5.69 14.34 -4.85
C LEU A 147 6.76 14.13 -3.80
N LEU A 148 7.32 12.92 -3.78
CA LEU A 148 8.50 12.58 -2.98
C LEU A 148 9.75 13.16 -3.63
N GLY A 149 10.63 13.74 -2.81
CA GLY A 149 11.91 14.34 -3.22
C GLY A 149 13.01 13.32 -3.53
#